data_AF-A0A973Q5J9-F1
#
_entry.id   AF-A0A973Q5J9-F1
#
_cell.length_a   1.000
_cell.length_b   1.000
_cell.length_c   1.000
_cell.angle_alpha   90.00
_cell.angle_beta   90.00
_cell.angle_gamma   90.00
#
_symmetry.space_group_name_H-M   'P 1'
#
loop_
_entity.id
_entity.type
_entity.pdbx_description
1 polymer ?
#
loop_
_entity_poly.entity_id
_entity_poly.type
_entity_poly.pdbx_seq_one_letter_code
_entity_poly.pdbx_strand_id
1 'polypeptide(L)'
;MAEQELSLEIVRAREEHVPGIAALARSRSLDGLDVATARRDGFLVSDFTEDTYRGRLTTAEHFYVALKGDDLLGFLLAYSDDRLGPDEWLNHKIKTSLGSFLVIKQVCVATTAARQGVASRLYHHVLGQWSTSPVIAAVVAEPVNEASTSFHRRLGFDVLTELTPPDGRLRTVWVWRKPREAMLQAQYSVAVDLYKHEDTTNWNKLNNFFYVTAALAAATGFAFGNSQQSDGSGLSRSLVVVIAVIGLGASIAFSQMLRWGRHYLQARKKAVAEIEQYLVWHGGQRVVSVKSPDSGKDRLLQSPTGLIMMLLPVLVGVCWIVVLVLALVD
;
A
#
# COMPACT_ATOMS: atom_id res chain seq x y z
N MET A 1 13.27 -24.14 -40.81
CA MET A 1 12.98 -24.75 -39.49
C MET A 1 12.83 -23.61 -38.51
N ALA A 2 11.61 -23.35 -38.04
CA ALA A 2 11.37 -22.29 -37.07
C ALA A 2 12.00 -22.70 -35.74
N GLU A 3 12.87 -21.86 -35.17
CA GLU A 3 13.23 -21.92 -33.76
C GLU A 3 11.93 -21.90 -32.96
N GLN A 4 11.54 -23.04 -32.37
CA GLN A 4 10.58 -23.02 -31.29
C GLN A 4 11.19 -22.14 -30.21
N GLU A 5 10.58 -20.99 -29.96
CA GLU A 5 10.95 -20.09 -28.87
C GLU A 5 10.88 -20.91 -27.57
N LEU A 6 12.03 -21.36 -27.07
CA LEU A 6 12.10 -22.16 -25.86
C LEU A 6 11.50 -21.35 -24.71
N SER A 7 10.36 -21.81 -24.20
CA SER A 7 9.66 -21.14 -23.11
C SER A 7 10.35 -21.41 -21.78
N LEU A 8 10.28 -20.45 -20.85
CA LEU A 8 10.85 -20.65 -19.51
C LEU A 8 9.98 -21.63 -18.70
N GLU A 9 10.59 -22.72 -18.25
CA GLU A 9 9.97 -23.78 -17.46
C GLU A 9 10.47 -23.75 -16.01
N ILE A 10 9.60 -24.07 -15.06
CA ILE A 10 9.96 -24.26 -13.65
C ILE A 10 9.78 -25.71 -13.31
N VAL A 11 10.87 -26.37 -12.93
CA VAL A 11 10.87 -27.80 -12.58
C VAL A 11 11.50 -28.01 -11.21
N ARG A 12 11.14 -29.10 -10.56
CA ARG A 12 11.77 -29.49 -9.29
C ARG A 12 13.25 -29.77 -9.54
N ALA A 13 14.11 -29.26 -8.66
CA ALA A 13 15.55 -29.52 -8.71
C ALA A 13 15.80 -31.03 -8.58
N ARG A 14 16.83 -31.50 -9.27
CA ARG A 14 17.23 -32.91 -9.37
C ARG A 14 18.74 -32.98 -9.30
N GLU A 15 19.23 -34.19 -9.16
CA GLU A 15 20.65 -34.49 -9.09
C GLU A 15 21.45 -33.86 -10.25
N GLU A 16 20.97 -34.00 -11.47
CA GLU A 16 21.55 -33.42 -12.69
C GLU A 16 21.70 -31.88 -12.66
N HIS A 17 20.87 -31.18 -11.87
CA HIS A 17 20.89 -29.73 -11.77
C HIS A 17 21.91 -29.22 -10.73
N VAL A 18 22.35 -30.05 -9.78
CA VAL A 18 23.17 -29.63 -8.63
C VAL A 18 24.46 -28.90 -9.05
N PRO A 19 25.25 -29.39 -10.03
CA PRO A 19 26.45 -28.69 -10.47
C PRO A 19 26.14 -27.29 -11.02
N GLY A 20 25.06 -27.17 -11.80
CA GLY A 20 24.60 -25.89 -12.37
C GLY A 20 24.11 -24.91 -11.30
N ILE A 21 23.37 -25.41 -10.29
CA ILE A 21 22.91 -24.62 -9.14
C ILE A 21 24.11 -24.07 -8.36
N ALA A 22 25.08 -24.92 -8.04
CA ALA A 22 26.26 -24.52 -7.28
C ALA A 22 27.13 -23.53 -8.05
N ALA A 23 27.32 -23.75 -9.35
CA ALA A 23 28.03 -22.79 -10.21
C ALA A 23 27.32 -21.43 -10.27
N LEU A 24 25.99 -21.44 -10.42
CA LEU A 24 25.19 -20.21 -10.41
C LEU A 24 25.27 -19.48 -9.07
N ALA A 25 25.14 -20.21 -7.95
CA ALA A 25 25.28 -19.63 -6.61
C ALA A 25 26.66 -18.99 -6.41
N ARG A 26 27.75 -19.69 -6.79
CA ARG A 26 29.12 -19.18 -6.74
C ARG A 26 29.29 -17.89 -7.55
N SER A 27 28.77 -17.85 -8.78
CA SER A 27 28.85 -16.66 -9.64
C SER A 27 28.14 -15.41 -9.09
N ARG A 28 27.31 -15.59 -8.06
CA ARG A 28 26.52 -14.51 -7.42
C ARG A 28 26.89 -14.34 -5.95
N SER A 29 27.94 -15.00 -5.47
CA SER A 29 28.43 -14.89 -4.10
C SER A 29 29.02 -13.49 -3.87
N LEU A 30 28.71 -12.90 -2.72
CA LEU A 30 29.20 -11.58 -2.33
C LEU A 30 30.72 -11.51 -2.31
N ASP A 31 31.38 -12.60 -1.88
CA ASP A 31 32.84 -12.65 -1.71
C ASP A 31 33.60 -12.50 -3.05
N GLY A 32 32.93 -12.75 -4.18
CA GLY A 32 33.49 -12.63 -5.52
C GLY A 32 33.05 -11.39 -6.31
N LEU A 33 32.27 -10.48 -5.70
CA LEU A 33 31.68 -9.34 -6.40
C LEU A 33 32.13 -8.00 -5.82
N ASP A 34 32.33 -7.02 -6.69
CA ASP A 34 32.43 -5.62 -6.26
C ASP A 34 31.14 -5.19 -5.52
N VAL A 35 31.31 -4.52 -4.38
CA VAL A 35 30.19 -4.16 -3.49
C VAL A 35 29.17 -3.27 -4.20
N ALA A 36 29.59 -2.27 -4.99
CA ALA A 36 28.65 -1.39 -5.68
C ALA A 36 27.80 -2.15 -6.71
N THR A 37 28.44 -3.05 -7.46
CA THR A 37 27.77 -3.92 -8.43
C THR A 37 26.82 -4.91 -7.74
N ALA A 38 27.29 -5.54 -6.65
CA ALA A 38 26.50 -6.47 -5.85
C ALA A 38 25.23 -5.80 -5.29
N ARG A 39 25.33 -4.59 -4.74
CA ARG A 39 24.17 -3.85 -4.20
C ARG A 39 23.06 -3.68 -5.25
N ARG A 40 23.41 -3.28 -6.47
CA ARG A 40 22.46 -3.00 -7.58
C ARG A 40 21.89 -4.26 -8.22
N ASP A 41 22.73 -5.26 -8.45
CA ASP A 41 22.34 -6.44 -9.23
C ASP A 41 21.90 -7.61 -8.35
N GLY A 42 22.14 -7.53 -7.04
CA GLY A 42 21.84 -8.56 -6.06
C GLY A 42 22.95 -9.59 -5.94
N PHE A 43 23.04 -10.23 -4.77
CA PHE A 43 24.04 -11.23 -4.42
C PHE A 43 23.49 -12.24 -3.42
N LEU A 44 24.21 -13.35 -3.25
CA LEU A 44 24.06 -14.31 -2.16
C LEU A 44 25.14 -14.09 -1.11
N VAL A 45 24.78 -14.20 0.17
CA VAL A 45 25.74 -14.08 1.29
C VAL A 45 26.37 -15.40 1.68
N SER A 46 25.79 -16.51 1.24
CA SER A 46 26.34 -17.83 1.43
C SER A 46 26.00 -18.60 0.17
N ASP A 47 27.00 -19.00 -0.60
CA ASP A 47 26.89 -20.07 -1.57
C ASP A 47 27.07 -21.40 -0.82
N PHE A 48 26.19 -22.36 -1.11
CA PHE A 48 26.31 -23.68 -0.54
C PHE A 48 27.21 -24.56 -1.42
N THR A 49 27.86 -25.54 -0.80
CA THR A 49 28.58 -26.57 -1.54
C THR A 49 27.60 -27.47 -2.31
N GLU A 50 28.10 -28.19 -3.31
CA GLU A 50 27.30 -29.17 -4.06
C GLU A 50 26.70 -30.23 -3.14
N ASP A 51 27.45 -30.71 -2.14
CA ASP A 51 26.95 -31.67 -1.14
C ASP A 51 25.81 -31.10 -0.32
N THR A 52 25.89 -29.82 0.03
CA THR A 52 24.81 -29.13 0.75
C THR A 52 23.57 -29.04 -0.13
N TYR A 53 23.70 -28.64 -1.41
CA TYR A 53 22.58 -28.61 -2.34
C TYR A 53 21.98 -30.00 -2.59
N ARG A 54 22.81 -31.03 -2.72
CA ARG A 54 22.41 -32.42 -2.86
C ARG A 54 21.58 -32.87 -1.65
N GLY A 55 22.03 -32.58 -0.43
CA GLY A 55 21.26 -32.83 0.79
C GLY A 55 19.93 -32.06 0.87
N ARG A 56 19.84 -30.90 0.19
CA ARG A 56 18.59 -30.13 0.10
C ARG A 56 17.59 -30.68 -0.92
N LEU A 57 18.00 -31.51 -1.88
CA LEU A 57 17.07 -32.16 -2.81
C LEU A 57 16.02 -33.01 -2.07
N THR A 58 16.40 -33.63 -0.95
CA THR A 58 15.52 -34.51 -0.16
C THR A 58 14.84 -33.79 0.99
N THR A 59 15.49 -32.78 1.58
CA THR A 59 15.00 -32.10 2.79
C THR A 59 14.18 -30.84 2.52
N ALA A 60 14.36 -30.20 1.37
CA ALA A 60 13.60 -29.01 1.00
C ALA A 60 12.38 -29.38 0.15
N GLU A 61 11.20 -29.05 0.66
CA GLU A 61 9.92 -29.29 -0.02
C GLU A 61 9.82 -28.50 -1.33
N HIS A 62 10.41 -27.30 -1.34
CA HIS A 62 10.35 -26.37 -2.45
C HIS A 62 11.75 -26.04 -2.95
N PHE A 63 12.34 -26.96 -3.70
CA PHE A 63 13.59 -26.72 -4.41
C PHE A 63 13.32 -26.79 -5.91
N TYR A 64 13.38 -25.65 -6.59
CA TYR A 64 13.04 -25.52 -8.00
C TYR A 64 14.14 -24.82 -8.78
N VAL A 65 14.25 -25.17 -10.06
CA VAL A 65 15.10 -24.50 -11.05
C VAL A 65 14.23 -23.92 -12.15
N ALA A 66 14.69 -22.81 -12.73
CA ALA A 66 14.10 -22.20 -13.90
C ALA A 66 15.00 -22.49 -15.11
N LEU A 67 14.44 -23.15 -16.11
CA LEU A 67 15.14 -23.62 -17.29
C LEU A 67 14.61 -22.93 -18.55
N LYS A 68 15.49 -22.70 -19.52
CA LYS A 68 15.11 -22.34 -20.90
C LYS A 68 15.82 -23.30 -21.85
N GLY A 69 15.14 -24.38 -22.24
CA GLY A 69 15.84 -25.55 -22.78
C GLY A 69 16.72 -26.17 -21.69
N ASP A 70 18.00 -26.40 -21.99
CA ASP A 70 18.97 -26.95 -21.02
C ASP A 70 19.64 -25.86 -20.16
N ASP A 71 19.38 -24.57 -20.44
CA ASP A 71 20.01 -23.47 -19.73
C ASP A 71 19.36 -23.22 -18.36
N LEU A 72 20.15 -23.38 -17.29
CA LEU A 72 19.74 -23.04 -15.93
C LEU A 72 19.84 -21.53 -15.70
N LEU A 73 18.68 -20.86 -15.66
CA LEU A 73 18.58 -19.41 -15.52
C LEU A 73 18.37 -18.95 -14.08
N GLY A 74 17.92 -19.82 -13.19
CA GLY A 74 17.72 -19.50 -11.79
C GLY A 74 17.33 -20.70 -10.95
N PHE A 75 17.37 -20.53 -9.63
CA PHE A 75 16.84 -21.50 -8.67
C PHE A 75 16.22 -20.82 -7.45
N LEU A 76 15.35 -21.55 -6.77
CA LEU A 76 14.75 -21.17 -5.49
C LEU A 76 14.78 -22.37 -4.56
N LEU A 77 15.27 -22.14 -3.35
CA LEU A 77 15.31 -23.10 -2.25
C LEU A 77 14.47 -22.57 -1.08
N ALA A 78 13.41 -23.31 -0.74
CA ALA A 78 12.51 -23.02 0.36
C ALA A 78 12.05 -24.29 1.07
N TYR A 79 11.77 -24.14 2.36
CA TYR A 79 11.29 -25.23 3.21
C TYR A 79 10.54 -24.70 4.43
N SER A 80 9.71 -25.55 5.00
CA SER A 80 8.88 -25.28 6.16
C SER A 80 9.68 -25.29 7.46
N ASP A 81 9.10 -24.71 8.50
CA ASP A 81 9.73 -24.50 9.80
C ASP A 81 9.99 -25.80 10.61
N ASP A 82 9.45 -26.94 10.18
CA ASP A 82 9.76 -28.29 10.69
C ASP A 82 11.06 -28.85 10.09
N ARG A 83 11.57 -28.27 8.99
CA ARG A 83 12.82 -28.67 8.32
C ARG A 83 14.02 -27.78 8.67
N LEU A 84 13.88 -26.91 9.67
CA LEU A 84 14.98 -26.05 10.12
C LEU A 84 16.11 -26.88 10.72
N GLY A 85 17.35 -26.58 10.29
CA GLY A 85 18.54 -27.11 10.96
C GLY A 85 18.73 -26.52 12.36
N PRO A 86 19.50 -27.18 13.24
CA PRO A 86 19.78 -26.68 14.59
C PRO A 86 20.50 -25.32 14.59
N ASP A 87 21.35 -25.07 13.59
CA ASP A 87 22.18 -23.86 13.51
C ASP A 87 21.43 -22.64 12.93
N GLU A 88 20.15 -22.78 12.58
CA GLU A 88 19.35 -21.73 11.96
C GLU A 88 18.75 -20.76 12.99
N TRP A 89 19.60 -20.14 13.81
CA TRP A 89 19.22 -19.28 14.94
C TRP A 89 18.12 -18.27 14.59
N LEU A 90 18.27 -17.55 13.47
CA LEU A 90 17.31 -16.53 13.03
C LEU A 90 15.91 -17.13 12.77
N ASN A 91 15.86 -18.28 12.11
CA ASN A 91 14.59 -18.94 11.77
C ASN A 91 13.93 -19.52 13.04
N HIS A 92 14.70 -20.07 13.97
CA HIS A 92 14.19 -20.50 15.28
C HIS A 92 13.65 -19.32 16.10
N LYS A 93 14.33 -18.18 16.09
CA LYS A 93 13.84 -16.96 16.76
C LYS A 93 12.51 -16.48 16.16
N ILE A 94 12.37 -16.47 14.84
CA ILE A 94 11.12 -16.11 14.17
C ILE A 94 10.02 -17.12 14.49
N LYS A 95 10.32 -18.42 14.59
CA LYS A 95 9.34 -19.46 14.92
C LYS A 95 8.65 -19.20 16.25
N THR A 96 9.39 -18.70 17.24
CA THR A 96 8.82 -18.36 18.56
C THR A 96 7.77 -17.24 18.51
N SER A 97 7.82 -16.34 17.52
CA SER A 97 6.90 -15.21 17.42
C SER A 97 5.83 -15.38 16.33
N LEU A 98 6.20 -15.96 15.19
CA LEU A 98 5.32 -16.10 14.03
C LEU A 98 4.55 -17.44 14.01
N GLY A 99 5.00 -18.42 14.80
CA GLY A 99 4.49 -19.79 14.73
C GLY A 99 5.05 -20.52 13.50
N SER A 100 4.19 -21.23 12.77
CA SER A 100 4.59 -21.95 11.55
C SER A 100 4.77 -20.99 10.37
N PHE A 101 5.73 -21.28 9.49
CA PHE A 101 6.02 -20.52 8.27
C PHE A 101 6.77 -21.36 7.24
N LEU A 102 6.81 -20.87 6.01
CA LEU A 102 7.75 -21.32 4.97
C LEU A 102 8.90 -20.31 4.87
N VAL A 103 10.15 -20.75 4.90
CA VAL A 103 11.31 -19.88 4.65
C VAL A 103 11.83 -20.07 3.24
N ILE A 104 11.91 -18.98 2.48
CA ILE A 104 12.71 -18.93 1.25
C ILE A 104 14.14 -18.64 1.66
N LYS A 105 14.96 -19.69 1.64
CA LYS A 105 16.35 -19.63 2.10
C LYS A 105 17.26 -18.98 1.07
N GLN A 106 17.08 -19.33 -0.20
CA GLN A 106 17.86 -18.76 -1.31
C GLN A 106 16.99 -18.61 -2.55
N VAL A 107 17.22 -17.52 -3.27
CA VAL A 107 16.78 -17.34 -4.65
C VAL A 107 17.96 -16.75 -5.42
N CYS A 108 18.25 -17.34 -6.58
CA CYS A 108 19.36 -16.89 -7.41
C CYS A 108 18.92 -16.89 -8.88
N VAL A 109 19.38 -15.89 -9.62
CA VAL A 109 19.12 -15.75 -11.05
C VAL A 109 20.43 -15.39 -11.74
N ALA A 110 20.68 -16.01 -12.89
CA ALA A 110 21.82 -15.72 -13.73
C ALA A 110 21.82 -14.25 -14.15
N THR A 111 23.00 -13.61 -14.18
CA THR A 111 23.14 -12.19 -14.54
C THR A 111 22.56 -11.90 -15.92
N THR A 112 22.73 -12.82 -16.87
CA THR A 112 22.18 -12.74 -18.23
C THR A 112 20.65 -12.82 -18.29
N ALA A 113 20.01 -13.40 -17.27
CA ALA A 113 18.56 -13.52 -17.14
C ALA A 113 17.97 -12.54 -16.09
N ALA A 114 18.80 -11.65 -15.53
CA ALA A 114 18.36 -10.68 -14.54
C ALA A 114 17.32 -9.71 -15.12
N ARG A 115 16.38 -9.28 -14.28
CA ARG A 115 15.28 -8.36 -14.64
C ARG A 115 14.31 -8.88 -15.73
N GLN A 116 14.40 -10.15 -16.14
CA GLN A 116 13.47 -10.80 -17.09
C GLN A 116 12.31 -11.55 -16.40
N GLY A 117 12.13 -11.38 -15.09
CA GLY A 117 11.02 -11.98 -14.33
C GLY A 117 11.23 -13.41 -13.85
N VAL A 118 12.42 -14.01 -14.02
CA VAL A 118 12.74 -15.38 -13.58
C VAL A 118 12.49 -15.58 -12.08
N ALA A 119 13.02 -14.70 -11.22
CA ALA A 119 12.80 -14.77 -9.77
C ALA A 119 11.30 -14.65 -9.40
N SER A 120 10.57 -13.76 -10.08
CA SER A 120 9.13 -13.58 -9.85
C SER A 120 8.36 -14.86 -10.18
N ARG A 121 8.69 -15.52 -11.30
CA ARG A 121 8.09 -16.78 -11.71
C ARG A 121 8.39 -17.90 -10.70
N LEU A 122 9.62 -18.02 -10.21
CA LEU A 122 9.99 -18.97 -9.14
C LEU A 122 9.20 -18.71 -7.84
N TYR A 123 9.11 -17.46 -7.40
CA TYR A 123 8.31 -17.10 -6.21
C TYR A 123 6.83 -17.44 -6.41
N HIS A 124 6.23 -17.03 -7.54
CA HIS A 124 4.82 -17.31 -7.81
C HIS A 124 4.51 -18.81 -7.87
N HIS A 125 5.43 -19.63 -8.36
CA HIS A 125 5.28 -21.09 -8.35
C HIS A 125 5.15 -21.64 -6.92
N VAL A 126 6.00 -21.17 -6.00
CA VAL A 126 5.96 -21.58 -4.59
C VAL A 126 4.75 -20.98 -3.86
N LEU A 127 4.52 -19.67 -3.99
CA LEU A 127 3.42 -18.96 -3.32
C LEU A 127 2.04 -19.41 -3.81
N GLY A 128 1.94 -19.89 -5.06
CA GLY A 128 0.71 -20.45 -5.60
C GLY A 128 0.33 -21.79 -4.97
N GLN A 129 1.33 -22.58 -4.55
CA GLN A 129 1.14 -23.89 -3.93
C GLN A 129 1.06 -23.81 -2.40
N TRP A 130 1.71 -22.82 -1.78
CA TRP A 130 1.73 -22.63 -0.34
C TRP A 130 0.59 -21.73 0.14
N SER A 131 -0.28 -22.24 1.01
CA SER A 131 -1.45 -21.48 1.50
C SER A 131 -1.69 -21.56 3.00
N THR A 132 -0.92 -22.39 3.70
CA THR A 132 -1.15 -22.76 5.10
C THR A 132 -0.55 -21.78 6.09
N SER A 133 0.61 -21.18 5.77
CA SER A 133 1.35 -20.32 6.70
C SER A 133 2.03 -19.14 5.99
N PRO A 134 2.44 -18.09 6.73
CA PRO A 134 3.22 -17.00 6.17
C PRO A 134 4.52 -17.50 5.51
N VAL A 135 4.98 -16.79 4.49
CA VAL A 135 6.25 -17.05 3.83
C VAL A 135 7.23 -15.98 4.21
N ILE A 136 8.42 -16.35 4.68
CA ILE A 136 9.46 -15.41 5.09
C ILE A 136 10.69 -15.51 4.19
N ALA A 137 11.43 -14.40 4.11
CA ALA A 137 12.75 -14.34 3.49
C ALA A 137 13.64 -13.39 4.29
N ALA A 138 14.90 -13.76 4.54
CA ALA A 138 15.85 -12.90 5.24
C ALA A 138 16.86 -12.31 4.24
N VAL A 139 17.00 -11.00 4.24
CA VAL A 139 17.94 -10.26 3.39
C VAL A 139 18.92 -9.52 4.28
N VAL A 140 20.21 -9.52 3.93
CA VAL A 140 21.21 -8.80 4.74
C VAL A 140 21.02 -7.29 4.58
N ALA A 141 21.19 -6.57 5.68
CA ALA A 141 21.15 -5.12 5.69
C ALA A 141 22.50 -4.52 5.23
N GLU A 142 23.61 -5.21 5.51
CA GLU A 142 24.95 -4.75 5.16
C GLU A 142 25.81 -5.87 4.52
N PRO A 143 26.36 -5.65 3.31
CA PRO A 143 26.06 -4.53 2.40
C PRO A 143 24.59 -4.58 1.94
N VAL A 144 23.99 -3.44 1.62
CA VAL A 144 22.56 -3.37 1.27
C VAL A 144 22.29 -4.12 -0.05
N ASN A 145 21.45 -5.16 -0.03
CA ASN A 145 21.00 -5.82 -1.25
C ASN A 145 19.74 -5.10 -1.80
N GLU A 146 19.95 -4.00 -2.55
CA GLU A 146 18.86 -3.15 -3.07
C GLU A 146 17.97 -3.90 -4.07
N ALA A 147 18.58 -4.77 -4.88
CA ALA A 147 17.86 -5.63 -5.82
C ALA A 147 16.86 -6.54 -5.11
N SER A 148 17.31 -7.26 -4.08
CA SER A 148 16.47 -8.15 -3.29
C SER A 148 15.41 -7.38 -2.50
N THR A 149 15.77 -6.26 -1.88
CA THR A 149 14.84 -5.38 -1.15
C THR A 149 13.72 -4.88 -2.06
N SER A 150 14.05 -4.37 -3.24
CA SER A 150 13.09 -3.87 -4.22
C SER A 150 12.24 -4.99 -4.81
N PHE A 151 12.80 -6.19 -4.95
CA PHE A 151 12.08 -7.37 -5.40
C PHE A 151 11.01 -7.81 -4.40
N HIS A 152 11.37 -7.96 -3.12
CA HIS A 152 10.42 -8.37 -2.07
C HIS A 152 9.28 -7.37 -1.90
N ARG A 153 9.57 -6.06 -1.88
CA ARG A 153 8.52 -5.02 -1.87
C ARG A 153 7.55 -5.14 -3.05
N ARG A 154 8.06 -5.37 -4.27
CA ARG A 154 7.22 -5.53 -5.46
C ARG A 154 6.34 -6.78 -5.43
N LEU A 155 6.78 -7.84 -4.74
CA LEU A 155 5.99 -9.04 -4.52
C LEU A 155 4.99 -8.92 -3.34
N GLY A 156 4.92 -7.76 -2.69
CA GLY A 156 4.01 -7.53 -1.56
C GLY A 156 4.49 -8.17 -0.25
N PHE A 157 5.80 -8.37 -0.09
CA PHE A 157 6.37 -8.68 1.22
C PHE A 157 6.50 -7.40 2.04
N ASP A 158 6.14 -7.49 3.31
CA ASP A 158 6.35 -6.45 4.31
C ASP A 158 7.55 -6.78 5.19
N VAL A 159 8.15 -5.75 5.80
CA VAL A 159 9.18 -5.95 6.82
C VAL A 159 8.52 -6.49 8.09
N LEU A 160 8.93 -7.67 8.54
CA LEU A 160 8.49 -8.27 9.80
C LEU A 160 9.29 -7.72 10.98
N THR A 161 10.62 -7.77 10.87
CA THR A 161 11.56 -7.40 11.93
C THR A 161 12.97 -7.30 11.37
N GLU A 162 13.89 -6.74 12.16
CA GLU A 162 15.32 -6.75 11.88
C GLU A 162 16.04 -7.43 13.04
N LEU A 163 16.94 -8.35 12.71
CA LEU A 163 17.63 -9.18 13.70
C LEU A 163 19.11 -9.29 13.33
N THR A 164 19.97 -9.27 14.35
CA THR A 164 21.40 -9.55 14.22
C THR A 164 21.69 -10.93 14.80
N PRO A 165 21.91 -11.97 13.97
CA PRO A 165 22.30 -13.29 14.44
C PRO A 165 23.72 -13.29 15.04
N PRO A 166 24.16 -14.43 15.64
CA PRO A 166 25.48 -14.54 16.25
C PRO A 166 26.67 -14.27 15.31
N ASP A 167 26.46 -14.28 13.99
CA ASP A 167 27.47 -13.92 13.00
C ASP A 167 27.66 -12.40 12.82
N GLY A 168 26.92 -11.58 13.57
CA GLY A 168 27.07 -10.12 13.62
C GLY A 168 26.45 -9.37 12.44
N ARG A 169 25.85 -10.06 11.46
CA ARG A 169 25.29 -9.40 10.26
C ARG A 169 23.81 -9.12 10.43
N LEU A 170 23.44 -7.83 10.49
CA LEU A 170 22.04 -7.40 10.54
C LEU A 170 21.27 -7.91 9.32
N ARG A 171 20.08 -8.47 9.56
CA ARG A 171 19.18 -9.00 8.53
C ARG A 171 17.79 -8.42 8.69
N THR A 172 17.24 -7.92 7.60
CA THR A 172 15.82 -7.57 7.50
C THR A 172 15.05 -8.83 7.12
N VAL A 173 14.10 -9.21 7.97
CA VAL A 173 13.19 -10.33 7.75
C VAL A 173 11.94 -9.81 7.06
N TRP A 174 11.69 -10.31 5.87
CA TRP A 174 10.53 -10.03 5.05
C TRP A 174 9.48 -11.11 5.27
N VAL A 175 8.20 -10.73 5.27
CA VAL A 175 7.07 -11.64 5.40
C VAL A 175 6.03 -11.36 4.33
N TRP A 176 5.56 -12.42 3.70
CA TRP A 176 4.39 -12.44 2.84
C TRP A 176 3.31 -13.27 3.51
N ARG A 177 2.08 -12.74 3.52
CA ARG A 177 0.91 -13.43 4.06
C ARG A 177 -0.10 -13.55 2.94
N LYS A 178 -0.54 -14.78 2.67
CA LYS A 178 -1.67 -14.97 1.76
C LYS A 178 -2.88 -14.26 2.35
N PRO A 179 -3.47 -13.28 1.66
CA PRO A 179 -4.67 -12.63 2.14
C PRO A 179 -5.78 -13.68 2.27
N ARG A 180 -6.46 -13.73 3.42
CA ARG A 180 -7.64 -14.59 3.58
C ARG A 180 -8.82 -13.88 2.92
N GLU A 181 -9.43 -14.50 1.91
CA GLU A 181 -10.53 -13.91 1.14
C GLU A 181 -11.66 -13.39 2.04
N ALA A 182 -12.08 -14.17 3.04
CA ALA A 182 -13.09 -13.75 4.02
C ALA A 182 -12.68 -12.50 4.82
N MET A 183 -11.40 -12.39 5.17
CA MET A 183 -10.88 -11.20 5.86
C MET A 183 -10.87 -9.99 4.93
N LEU A 184 -10.42 -10.15 3.68
CA LEU A 184 -10.44 -9.08 2.69
C LEU A 184 -11.86 -8.60 2.40
N GLN A 185 -12.82 -9.52 2.28
CA GLN A 185 -14.22 -9.19 2.06
C GLN A 185 -14.81 -8.42 3.26
N ALA A 186 -14.53 -8.86 4.49
CA ALA A 186 -14.94 -8.15 5.69
C ALA A 186 -14.33 -6.74 5.77
N GLN A 187 -13.02 -6.61 5.52
CA GLN A 187 -12.32 -5.34 5.50
C GLN A 187 -12.85 -4.40 4.40
N TYR A 188 -13.16 -4.94 3.23
CA TYR A 188 -13.74 -4.17 2.13
C TYR A 188 -15.12 -3.60 2.52
N SER A 189 -15.99 -4.42 3.12
CA SER A 189 -17.29 -3.95 3.63
C SER A 189 -17.13 -2.81 4.63
N VAL A 190 -16.26 -2.99 5.64
CA VAL A 190 -15.98 -1.96 6.65
C VAL A 190 -15.43 -0.68 6.02
N ALA A 191 -14.51 -0.80 5.05
CA ALA A 191 -13.94 0.34 4.37
C ALA A 191 -14.98 1.13 3.55
N VAL A 192 -15.90 0.44 2.88
CA VAL A 192 -17.03 1.04 2.16
C VAL A 192 -17.97 1.76 3.13
N ASP A 193 -18.28 1.16 4.28
CA ASP A 193 -19.16 1.78 5.27
C ASP A 193 -18.53 3.03 5.90
N LEU A 194 -17.23 3.02 6.20
CA LEU A 194 -16.50 4.20 6.64
C LEU A 194 -16.51 5.32 5.59
N TYR A 195 -16.38 4.97 4.31
CA TYR A 195 -16.49 5.94 3.21
C TYR A 195 -17.89 6.57 3.15
N LYS A 196 -18.95 5.75 3.20
CA LYS A 196 -20.35 6.23 3.21
C LYS A 196 -20.65 7.12 4.42
N HIS A 197 -20.16 6.72 5.60
CA HIS A 197 -20.34 7.48 6.82
C HIS A 197 -19.70 8.87 6.72
N GLU A 198 -18.48 8.97 6.19
CA GLU A 198 -17.81 10.25 5.99
C GLU A 198 -18.54 11.14 4.97
N ASP A 199 -19.02 10.56 3.86
CA ASP A 199 -19.77 11.32 2.84
C ASP A 199 -21.05 11.91 3.46
N THR A 200 -21.82 11.08 4.16
CA THR A 200 -23.04 11.50 4.89
C THR A 200 -22.73 12.59 5.92
N THR A 201 -21.63 12.44 6.65
CA THR A 201 -21.21 13.42 7.67
C THR A 201 -20.86 14.76 7.05
N ASN A 202 -20.21 14.78 5.88
CA ASN A 202 -19.90 16.02 5.18
C ASN A 202 -21.14 16.73 4.64
N TRP A 203 -22.12 15.97 4.14
CA TRP A 203 -23.43 16.53 3.78
C TRP A 203 -24.18 17.10 4.97
N ASN A 204 -24.15 16.41 6.11
CA ASN A 204 -24.76 16.91 7.35
C ASN A 204 -24.11 18.20 7.85
N LYS A 205 -22.77 18.31 7.77
CA LYS A 205 -22.05 19.56 8.07
C LYS A 205 -22.52 20.70 7.17
N LEU A 206 -22.67 20.46 5.86
CA LEU A 206 -23.17 21.46 4.92
C LEU A 206 -24.63 21.87 5.23
N ASN A 207 -25.51 20.91 5.55
CA ASN A 207 -26.88 21.21 5.96
C ASN A 207 -26.93 22.06 7.23
N ASN A 208 -26.12 21.72 8.23
CA ASN A 208 -26.01 22.51 9.47
C ASN A 208 -25.50 23.92 9.19
N PHE A 209 -24.56 24.08 8.26
CA PHE A 209 -24.09 25.39 7.82
C PHE A 209 -25.23 26.25 7.23
N PHE A 210 -26.11 25.66 6.41
CA PHE A 210 -27.27 26.36 5.87
C PHE A 210 -28.24 26.80 6.97
N TYR A 211 -28.53 25.93 7.95
CA TYR A 211 -29.41 26.29 9.07
C TYR A 211 -28.86 27.45 9.89
N VAL A 212 -27.57 27.41 10.23
CA VAL A 212 -26.91 28.49 10.97
C VAL A 212 -26.92 29.79 10.17
N THR A 213 -26.55 29.74 8.89
CA THR A 213 -26.52 30.92 8.02
C THR A 213 -27.91 31.53 7.84
N ALA A 214 -28.95 30.72 7.62
CA ALA A 214 -30.31 31.20 7.47
C ALA A 214 -30.83 31.87 8.75
N ALA A 215 -30.54 31.28 9.91
CA ALA A 215 -30.90 31.87 11.20
C ALA A 215 -30.19 33.22 11.44
N LEU A 216 -28.90 33.31 11.13
CA LEU A 216 -28.15 34.57 11.24
C LEU A 216 -28.68 35.61 10.24
N ALA A 217 -28.96 35.23 9.00
CA ALA A 217 -29.51 36.15 7.99
C ALA A 217 -30.88 36.69 8.39
N ALA A 218 -31.75 35.84 8.94
CA ALA A 218 -33.04 36.26 9.49
C ALA A 218 -32.85 37.25 10.66
N ALA A 219 -31.94 36.95 11.59
CA ALA A 219 -31.61 37.84 12.71
C ALA A 219 -31.08 39.19 12.23
N THR A 220 -30.22 39.22 11.20
CA THR A 220 -29.76 40.45 10.55
C THR A 220 -30.93 41.22 9.94
N GLY A 221 -31.84 40.56 9.23
CA GLY A 221 -33.03 41.20 8.65
C GLY A 221 -33.93 41.86 9.70
N PHE A 222 -34.17 41.19 10.83
CA PHE A 222 -34.91 41.78 11.96
C PHE A 222 -34.18 42.97 12.59
N ALA A 223 -32.86 42.89 12.74
CA ALA A 223 -32.06 43.98 13.30
C ALA A 223 -32.10 45.24 12.42
N PHE A 224 -32.08 45.08 11.09
CA PHE A 224 -32.26 46.19 10.13
C PHE A 224 -33.71 46.72 10.05
N GLY A 225 -34.72 45.84 10.14
CA GLY A 225 -36.12 46.27 10.12
C GLY A 225 -36.49 47.18 11.29
N ASN A 226 -35.96 46.90 12.48
CA ASN A 226 -36.24 47.67 13.69
C ASN A 226 -35.46 49.00 13.78
N SER A 227 -34.34 49.14 13.06
CA SER A 227 -33.55 50.37 13.06
C SER A 227 -34.21 51.52 12.28
N GLN A 228 -35.15 51.22 11.39
CA GLN A 228 -35.89 52.23 10.61
C GLN A 228 -37.04 52.88 11.40
N GLN A 229 -37.42 52.33 12.55
CA GLN A 229 -38.62 52.72 13.29
C GLN A 229 -38.36 53.38 14.66
N SER A 230 -37.10 53.48 15.11
CA SER A 230 -36.79 53.99 16.46
C SER A 230 -35.46 54.77 16.51
N ASP A 231 -35.40 55.82 17.34
CA ASP A 231 -34.22 56.68 17.62
C ASP A 231 -32.99 55.93 18.22
N GLY A 232 -33.06 54.59 18.37
CA GLY A 232 -32.03 53.72 18.93
C GLY A 232 -31.03 53.14 17.93
N SER A 233 -30.68 53.90 16.87
CA SER A 233 -29.93 53.44 15.69
C SER A 233 -28.56 52.79 15.97
N GLY A 234 -27.90 53.16 17.08
CA GLY A 234 -26.58 52.62 17.45
C GLY A 234 -26.61 51.16 17.91
N LEU A 235 -27.63 50.75 18.67
CA LEU A 235 -27.72 49.41 19.26
C LEU A 235 -28.05 48.34 18.20
N SER A 236 -28.98 48.63 17.29
CA SER A 236 -29.31 47.75 16.16
C SER A 236 -28.10 47.52 15.25
N ARG A 237 -27.29 48.56 15.06
CA ARG A 237 -26.10 48.54 14.21
C ARG A 237 -24.97 47.70 14.81
N SER A 238 -24.67 47.89 16.10
CA SER A 238 -23.72 47.05 16.81
C SER A 238 -24.13 45.57 16.77
N LEU A 239 -25.43 45.28 16.89
CA LEU A 239 -25.95 43.92 16.79
C LEU A 239 -25.71 43.30 15.40
N VAL A 240 -25.95 44.05 14.31
CA VAL A 240 -25.66 43.59 12.94
C VAL A 240 -24.17 43.27 12.76
N VAL A 241 -23.28 44.13 13.26
CA VAL A 241 -21.82 43.89 13.21
C VAL A 241 -21.47 42.59 13.92
N VAL A 242 -22.01 42.36 15.13
CA VAL A 242 -21.77 41.12 15.88
C VAL A 242 -22.28 39.90 15.10
N ILE A 243 -23.50 39.95 14.56
CA ILE A 243 -24.08 38.86 13.77
C ILE A 243 -23.22 38.59 12.51
N ALA A 244 -22.75 39.62 11.83
CA ALA A 244 -21.91 39.48 10.64
C ALA A 244 -20.54 38.87 10.95
N VAL A 245 -19.92 39.23 12.08
CA VAL A 245 -18.68 38.59 12.55
C VAL A 245 -18.91 37.11 12.88
N ILE A 246 -20.01 36.78 13.56
CA ILE A 246 -20.38 35.38 13.84
C ILE A 246 -20.61 34.60 12.53
N GLY A 247 -21.33 35.19 11.58
CA GLY A 247 -21.58 34.61 10.27
C GLY A 247 -20.31 34.33 9.49
N LEU A 248 -19.38 35.29 9.46
CA LEU A 248 -18.06 35.12 8.83
C LEU A 248 -17.25 34.02 9.52
N GLY A 249 -17.21 34.02 10.86
CA GLY A 249 -16.53 32.99 11.64
C GLY A 249 -17.09 31.59 11.38
N ALA A 250 -18.42 31.44 11.33
CA ALA A 250 -19.08 30.20 10.98
C ALA A 250 -18.73 29.75 9.56
N SER A 251 -18.78 30.65 8.57
CA SER A 251 -18.39 30.36 7.18
C SER A 251 -16.96 29.84 7.07
N ILE A 252 -16.00 30.46 7.78
CA ILE A 252 -14.60 30.01 7.79
C ILE A 252 -14.49 28.63 8.45
N ALA A 253 -15.11 28.43 9.62
CA ALA A 253 -15.06 27.17 10.35
C ALA A 253 -15.63 26.01 9.53
N PHE A 254 -16.82 26.18 8.93
CA PHE A 254 -17.45 25.16 8.09
C PHE A 254 -16.66 24.90 6.80
N SER A 255 -16.08 25.94 6.18
CA SER A 255 -15.20 25.78 5.02
C SER A 255 -14.00 24.89 5.34
N GLN A 256 -13.32 25.13 6.47
CA GLN A 256 -12.19 24.31 6.92
C GLN A 256 -12.63 22.88 7.24
N MET A 257 -13.74 22.70 7.97
CA MET A 257 -14.27 21.37 8.30
C MET A 257 -14.60 20.54 7.05
N LEU A 258 -15.20 21.16 6.04
CA LEU A 258 -15.56 20.50 4.79
C LEU A 258 -14.34 20.20 3.92
N ARG A 259 -13.32 21.06 3.95
CA ARG A 259 -12.04 20.81 3.26
C ARG A 259 -11.33 19.59 3.85
N TRP A 260 -11.19 19.51 5.17
CA TRP A 260 -10.61 18.35 5.84
C TRP A 260 -11.46 17.09 5.67
N GLY A 261 -12.78 17.22 5.76
CA GLY A 261 -13.72 16.13 5.49
C GLY A 261 -13.55 15.55 4.08
N ARG A 262 -13.39 16.41 3.06
CA ARG A 262 -13.10 15.97 1.68
C ARG A 262 -11.74 15.25 1.59
N HIS A 263 -10.69 15.79 2.21
CA HIS A 263 -9.37 15.12 2.20
C HIS A 263 -9.45 13.72 2.82
N TYR A 264 -10.15 13.60 3.95
CA TYR A 264 -10.36 12.33 4.63
C TYR A 264 -11.22 11.37 3.78
N LEU A 265 -12.30 11.86 3.16
CA LEU A 265 -13.13 11.08 2.24
C LEU A 265 -12.32 10.50 1.06
N GLN A 266 -11.41 11.30 0.48
CA GLN A 266 -10.53 10.83 -0.59
C GLN A 266 -9.54 9.77 -0.11
N ALA A 267 -8.99 9.92 1.10
CA ALA A 267 -8.14 8.90 1.71
C ALA A 267 -8.92 7.58 1.92
N ARG A 268 -10.19 7.65 2.35
CA ARG A 268 -11.05 6.46 2.49
C ARG A 268 -11.39 5.83 1.15
N LYS A 269 -11.73 6.62 0.13
CA LYS A 269 -11.95 6.13 -1.24
C LYS A 269 -10.71 5.40 -1.78
N LYS A 270 -9.52 5.94 -1.51
CA LYS A 270 -8.23 5.30 -1.88
C LYS A 270 -8.04 3.97 -1.15
N ALA A 271 -8.28 3.91 0.15
CA ALA A 271 -8.16 2.67 0.92
C ALA A 271 -9.13 1.57 0.41
N VAL A 272 -10.37 1.93 0.06
CA VAL A 272 -11.32 1.00 -0.56
C VAL A 272 -10.79 0.49 -1.91
N ALA A 273 -10.23 1.37 -2.74
CA ALA A 273 -9.65 0.99 -4.03
C ALA A 273 -8.43 0.07 -3.90
N GLU A 274 -7.60 0.26 -2.87
CA GLU A 274 -6.45 -0.60 -2.58
C GLU A 274 -6.90 -2.01 -2.16
N ILE A 275 -7.88 -2.13 -1.26
CA ILE A 275 -8.44 -3.44 -0.87
C ILE A 275 -9.10 -4.13 -2.07
N GLU A 276 -9.82 -3.37 -2.90
CA GLU A 276 -10.43 -3.90 -4.13
C GLU A 276 -9.39 -4.49 -5.09
N GLN A 277 -8.21 -3.88 -5.20
CA GLN A 277 -7.14 -4.38 -6.04
C GLN A 277 -6.69 -5.79 -5.59
N TYR A 278 -6.64 -6.05 -4.29
CA TYR A 278 -6.38 -7.40 -3.76
C TYR A 278 -7.53 -8.35 -4.05
N LEU A 279 -8.78 -7.93 -3.88
CA LEU A 279 -9.94 -8.77 -4.20
C LEU A 279 -9.96 -9.18 -5.69
N VAL A 280 -9.60 -8.26 -6.59
CA VAL A 280 -9.51 -8.53 -8.04
C VAL A 280 -8.46 -9.56 -8.36
N TRP A 281 -7.32 -9.54 -7.66
CA TRP A 281 -6.31 -10.60 -7.78
C TRP A 281 -6.89 -11.98 -7.46
N HIS A 282 -7.82 -12.04 -6.50
CA HIS A 282 -8.52 -13.25 -6.09
C HIS A 282 -9.81 -13.53 -6.91
N GLY A 283 -9.95 -12.94 -8.10
CA GLY A 283 -11.09 -13.18 -8.99
C GLY A 283 -12.30 -12.27 -8.75
N GLY A 284 -12.19 -11.28 -7.86
CA GLY A 284 -13.20 -10.25 -7.66
C GLY A 284 -13.32 -9.28 -8.84
N GLN A 285 -14.44 -8.56 -8.90
CA GLN A 285 -14.67 -7.52 -9.90
C GLN A 285 -14.38 -6.13 -9.32
N ARG A 286 -13.90 -5.21 -10.16
CA ARG A 286 -13.73 -3.80 -9.80
C ARG A 286 -15.08 -3.11 -9.79
N VAL A 287 -15.40 -2.43 -8.69
CA VAL A 287 -16.63 -1.64 -8.53
C VAL A 287 -16.28 -0.17 -8.32
N VAL A 288 -15.31 0.12 -7.45
CA VAL A 288 -14.93 1.48 -7.05
C VAL A 288 -13.77 2.03 -7.90
N SER A 289 -12.83 1.18 -8.29
CA SER A 289 -11.60 1.53 -9.04
C SER A 289 -11.71 1.29 -10.55
N VAL A 290 -12.92 1.25 -11.10
CA VAL A 290 -13.16 1.03 -12.53
C VAL A 290 -12.51 2.15 -13.34
N LYS A 291 -11.45 1.82 -14.09
CA LYS A 291 -10.88 2.68 -15.12
C LYS A 291 -11.61 2.36 -16.42
N SER A 292 -12.48 3.26 -16.88
CA SER A 292 -13.11 3.13 -18.20
C SER A 292 -12.02 3.35 -19.27
N PRO A 293 -11.89 2.47 -20.28
CA PRO A 293 -10.89 2.64 -21.36
C PRO A 293 -11.17 3.84 -22.26
N ASP A 294 -12.39 4.39 -22.25
CA ASP A 294 -12.72 5.64 -22.93
C ASP A 294 -12.31 6.87 -22.11
N SER A 295 -11.32 7.59 -22.64
CA SER A 295 -10.62 8.78 -22.16
C SER A 295 -11.47 10.06 -21.97
N GLY A 296 -12.78 9.93 -21.73
CA GLY A 296 -13.71 11.05 -21.56
C GLY A 296 -14.39 11.18 -20.20
N LYS A 297 -14.17 10.25 -19.26
CA LYS A 297 -14.94 10.17 -17.99
C LYS A 297 -14.10 10.18 -16.71
N ASP A 298 -13.15 11.10 -16.61
CA ASP A 298 -12.55 11.49 -15.31
C ASP A 298 -13.59 11.95 -14.27
N ARG A 299 -14.81 12.26 -14.72
CA ARG A 299 -15.97 12.63 -13.88
C ARG A 299 -16.39 11.54 -12.87
N LEU A 300 -16.05 10.26 -13.09
CA LEU A 300 -16.30 9.19 -12.11
C LEU A 300 -15.27 9.16 -10.98
N LEU A 301 -14.06 9.68 -11.23
CA LEU A 301 -12.99 9.71 -10.24
C LEU A 301 -13.17 10.89 -9.28
N GLN A 302 -13.59 12.05 -9.79
CA GLN A 302 -13.83 13.26 -9.01
C GLN A 302 -15.21 13.84 -9.32
N SER A 303 -16.14 13.71 -8.36
CA SER A 303 -17.43 14.37 -8.46
C SER A 303 -17.26 15.90 -8.27
N PRO A 304 -17.84 16.73 -9.16
CA PRO A 304 -17.83 18.19 -9.00
C PRO A 304 -18.54 18.65 -7.72
N THR A 305 -19.42 17.81 -7.16
CA THR A 305 -20.18 18.12 -5.94
C THR A 305 -19.28 18.38 -4.73
N GLY A 306 -18.15 17.68 -4.63
CA GLY A 306 -17.18 17.92 -3.55
C GLY A 306 -16.47 19.27 -3.64
N LEU A 307 -16.42 19.89 -4.83
CA LEU A 307 -15.88 21.24 -5.02
C LEU A 307 -16.92 22.29 -4.63
N ILE A 308 -18.17 22.09 -5.07
CA ILE A 308 -19.30 22.93 -4.70
C ILE A 308 -19.47 22.99 -3.18
N MET A 309 -19.40 21.84 -2.50
CA MET A 309 -19.51 21.75 -1.03
C MET A 309 -18.47 22.62 -0.30
N MET A 310 -17.25 22.76 -0.84
CA MET A 310 -16.21 23.59 -0.23
C MET A 310 -16.35 25.08 -0.57
N LEU A 311 -16.80 25.40 -1.79
CA LEU A 311 -16.92 26.79 -2.24
C LEU A 311 -18.11 27.51 -1.60
N LEU A 312 -19.19 26.79 -1.28
CA LEU A 312 -20.42 27.41 -0.83
C LEU A 312 -20.27 28.19 0.49
N PRO A 313 -19.63 27.66 1.55
CA PRO A 313 -19.37 28.45 2.76
C PRO A 313 -18.45 29.65 2.52
N VAL A 314 -17.51 29.55 1.58
CA VAL A 314 -16.64 30.68 1.20
C VAL A 314 -17.45 31.79 0.57
N LEU A 315 -18.35 31.46 -0.37
CA LEU A 315 -19.24 32.44 -1.01
C LEU A 315 -20.15 33.14 0.00
N VAL A 316 -20.75 32.39 0.93
CA VAL A 316 -21.55 32.96 2.01
C VAL A 316 -20.69 33.82 2.96
N GLY A 317 -19.45 33.43 3.22
CA GLY A 317 -18.48 34.26 3.95
C GLY A 317 -18.25 35.62 3.28
N VAL A 318 -18.16 35.67 1.95
CA VAL A 318 -18.07 36.93 1.20
C VAL A 318 -19.33 37.78 1.41
N CYS A 319 -20.53 37.17 1.40
CA CYS A 319 -21.76 37.89 1.71
C CYS A 319 -21.74 38.51 3.11
N TRP A 320 -21.21 37.80 4.12
CA TRP A 320 -21.06 38.35 5.47
C TRP A 320 -20.07 39.51 5.54
N ILE A 321 -18.99 39.48 4.75
CA ILE A 321 -18.07 40.62 4.62
C ILE A 321 -18.79 41.84 4.06
N VAL A 322 -19.62 41.65 3.02
CA VAL A 322 -20.42 42.75 2.45
C VAL A 322 -21.36 43.34 3.49
N VAL A 323 -22.10 42.50 4.24
CA VAL A 323 -22.98 42.96 5.33
C VAL A 323 -22.18 43.73 6.40
N LEU A 324 -21.00 43.24 6.77
CA LEU A 324 -20.13 43.88 7.75
C LEU A 324 -19.65 45.26 7.27
N VAL A 325 -19.22 45.37 6.01
CA VAL A 325 -18.78 46.64 5.42
C VAL A 325 -19.92 47.64 5.38
N LEU A 326 -21.11 47.24 4.91
CA LEU A 326 -22.29 48.12 4.88
C LEU A 326 -22.65 48.60 6.29
N ALA A 327 -22.67 47.68 7.27
CA ALA A 327 -22.95 48.01 8.65
C ALA A 327 -21.90 48.96 9.27
N LEU A 328 -20.68 49.06 8.75
CA LEU A 328 -19.64 49.97 9.24
C LEU A 328 -19.61 51.33 8.51
N VAL A 329 -20.11 51.39 7.27
CA VAL A 329 -20.03 52.60 6.41
C VAL A 329 -21.23 53.53 6.56
N ASP A 330 -22.42 53.01 6.88
CA ASP A 330 -23.64 53.83 7.09
C ASP A 330 -23.66 54.66 8.40
#